data_AF-A0A0C9XI45-F1
#
_entry.id   AF-A0A0C9XI45-F1
#
_cell.length_a   1.000
_cell.length_b   1.000
_cell.length_c   1.000
_cell.angle_alpha   90.00
_cell.angle_beta   90.00
_cell.angle_gamma   90.00
#
_symmetry.space_group_name_H-M   'P 1'
#
loop_
_entity.id
_entity.type
_entity.pdbx_description
1 polymer ?
#
loop_
_entity_poly.entity_id
_entity_poly.type
_entity_poly.pdbx_seq_one_letter_code
_entity_poly.pdbx_strand_id
1 'polypeptide(L)'
;LTDFEMAQPSEVEPKDSDWVRLETTDGFTYLVKRKVALASGTMRNMLDPTSGYTEAKTRICSMKERGIITEKLVEYMCFKTHYESAATKEDIPANEFMERVPPEIILELFVFSLPPRWADKSGRLLAADYQEM
;
A
#
# COMPACT_ATOMS: atom_id res chain seq x y z
N LEU A 1 -1.12 -34.27 -21.52
CA LEU A 1 -1.64 -32.95 -21.11
C LEU A 1 -1.34 -32.88 -19.62
N THR A 2 -0.26 -32.19 -19.27
CA THR A 2 0.23 -32.10 -17.89
C THR A 2 -0.69 -31.21 -17.10
N ASP A 3 -1.29 -31.76 -16.04
CA ASP A 3 -2.03 -31.02 -15.03
C ASP A 3 -1.09 -29.96 -14.43
N PHE A 4 -1.37 -28.69 -14.75
CA PHE A 4 -0.77 -27.55 -14.07
C PHE A 4 -1.46 -27.45 -12.71
N GLU A 5 -0.91 -28.19 -11.74
CA GLU A 5 -1.39 -28.17 -10.36
C GLU A 5 -1.22 -26.75 -9.82
N MET A 6 -2.35 -26.02 -9.76
CA MET A 6 -2.38 -24.70 -9.14
C MET A 6 -2.10 -24.89 -7.65
N ALA A 7 -0.87 -24.57 -7.26
CA ALA A 7 -0.45 -24.52 -5.87
C ALA A 7 -1.50 -23.75 -5.06
N GLN A 8 -2.21 -24.46 -4.18
CA GLN A 8 -3.14 -23.83 -3.26
C GLN A 8 -2.35 -22.83 -2.39
N PRO A 9 -2.91 -21.65 -2.06
CA PRO A 9 -2.30 -20.76 -1.10
C PRO A 9 -2.25 -21.50 0.24
N SER A 10 -1.08 -22.03 0.58
CA SER A 10 -0.83 -22.70 1.83
C SER A 10 -1.23 -21.78 2.99
N GLU A 11 -1.97 -22.31 3.98
CA GLU A 11 -2.33 -21.67 5.26
C GLU A 11 -1.07 -21.44 6.13
N VAL A 12 -0.12 -20.68 5.61
CA VAL A 12 1.09 -20.29 6.32
C VAL A 12 0.81 -18.94 6.93
N GLU A 13 0.82 -18.89 8.26
CA GLU A 13 0.76 -17.67 9.06
C GLU A 13 1.66 -16.59 8.43
N PRO A 14 1.13 -15.39 8.16
CA PRO A 14 1.83 -14.38 7.39
C PRO A 14 3.06 -13.89 8.15
N LYS A 15 4.23 -14.07 7.55
CA LYS A 15 5.50 -13.60 8.13
C LYS A 15 5.86 -12.23 7.60
N ASP A 16 6.64 -11.47 8.36
CA ASP A 16 7.15 -10.16 7.92
C ASP A 16 8.10 -10.26 6.71
N SER A 17 8.71 -11.44 6.51
CA SER A 17 9.53 -11.78 5.36
C SER A 17 8.72 -12.06 4.08
N ASP A 18 7.40 -12.18 4.19
CA ASP A 18 6.54 -12.51 3.06
C ASP A 18 6.42 -11.33 2.08
N TRP A 19 5.93 -11.62 0.89
CA TRP A 19 5.73 -10.63 -0.16
C TRP A 19 4.25 -10.43 -0.44
N VAL A 20 3.91 -9.19 -0.79
CA VAL A 20 2.58 -8.74 -1.19
C VAL A 20 2.70 -8.18 -2.60
N ARG A 21 1.73 -8.49 -3.44
CA ARG A 21 1.64 -7.99 -4.81
C ARG A 21 0.65 -6.82 -4.87
N LEU A 22 1.08 -5.72 -5.48
CA LEU A 22 0.22 -4.58 -5.82
C LEU A 22 -0.02 -4.60 -7.31
N GLU A 23 -1.27 -4.62 -7.74
CA GLU A 23 -1.67 -4.63 -9.16
C GLU A 23 -2.40 -3.34 -9.49
N THR A 24 -1.99 -2.65 -10.56
CA THR A 24 -2.57 -1.35 -10.94
C THR A 24 -3.53 -1.46 -12.11
N THR A 25 -4.36 -0.45 -12.30
CA THR A 25 -5.38 -0.41 -13.37
C THR A 25 -4.79 -0.36 -14.77
N ASP A 26 -3.57 0.16 -14.91
CA ASP A 26 -2.81 0.25 -16.16
C ASP A 26 -1.88 -0.97 -16.39
N GLY A 27 -2.02 -2.03 -15.58
CA GLY A 27 -1.39 -3.32 -15.82
C GLY A 27 0.03 -3.47 -15.27
N PHE A 28 0.50 -2.53 -14.44
CA PHE A 28 1.75 -2.69 -13.71
C PHE A 28 1.56 -3.56 -12.46
N THR A 29 2.63 -4.21 -12.04
CA THR A 29 2.63 -5.06 -10.86
C THR A 29 3.89 -4.83 -10.05
N TYR A 30 3.72 -4.56 -8.75
CA TYR A 30 4.82 -4.29 -7.82
C TYR A 30 4.85 -5.35 -6.73
N LEU A 31 6.01 -5.95 -6.49
CA LEU A 31 6.21 -6.93 -5.42
C LEU A 31 6.90 -6.25 -4.23
N VAL A 32 6.23 -6.22 -3.08
CA VAL A 32 6.65 -5.45 -1.91
C VAL A 32 6.73 -6.38 -0.70
N LYS A 33 7.78 -6.22 0.13
CA LYS A 33 7.86 -6.97 1.39
C LYS A 33 6.67 -6.60 2.28
N ARG A 34 6.06 -7.59 2.92
CA ARG A 34 4.90 -7.41 3.80
C ARG A 34 5.19 -6.38 4.88
N LYS A 35 6.36 -6.45 5.54
CA LYS A 35 6.78 -5.43 6.52
C LYS A 35 6.71 -4.00 5.97
N VAL A 36 7.11 -3.79 4.72
CA VAL A 36 7.08 -2.46 4.06
C VAL A 36 5.65 -2.03 3.75
N ALA A 37 4.85 -2.95 3.20
CA ALA A 37 3.43 -2.73 2.95
C ALA A 37 2.65 -2.32 4.22
N LEU A 38 2.98 -2.91 5.37
CA LEU A 38 2.35 -2.58 6.66
C LEU A 38 2.67 -1.16 7.18
N ALA A 39 3.61 -0.44 6.56
CA ALA A 39 3.87 0.96 6.86
C ALA A 39 2.70 1.89 6.47
N SER A 40 1.84 1.43 5.55
CA SER A 40 0.55 2.05 5.21
C SER A 40 -0.55 1.52 6.12
N GLY A 41 -1.31 2.42 6.76
CA GLY A 41 -2.43 2.04 7.62
C GLY A 41 -3.54 1.31 6.85
N THR A 42 -3.86 1.79 5.64
CA THR A 42 -4.86 1.17 4.78
C THR A 42 -4.44 -0.25 4.38
N MET A 43 -3.19 -0.43 3.95
CA MET A 43 -2.69 -1.76 3.59
C MET A 43 -2.58 -2.69 4.79
N ARG A 44 -2.22 -2.18 5.97
CA ARG A 44 -2.24 -2.95 7.20
C ARG A 44 -3.62 -3.52 7.48
N ASN A 45 -4.68 -2.72 7.34
CA ASN A 45 -6.05 -3.18 7.51
C ASN A 45 -6.44 -4.20 6.45
N MET A 46 -6.08 -3.99 5.17
CA MET A 46 -6.38 -4.93 4.08
C MET A 46 -5.65 -6.26 4.20
N LEU A 47 -4.44 -6.26 4.76
CA LEU A 47 -3.58 -7.44 4.91
C LEU A 47 -3.70 -8.13 6.27
N ASP A 48 -4.59 -7.63 7.14
CA ASP A 48 -4.86 -8.22 8.45
C ASP A 48 -5.70 -9.51 8.24
N PRO A 49 -5.22 -10.69 8.66
CA PRO A 49 -5.96 -11.95 8.55
C PRO A 49 -7.36 -11.92 9.19
N THR A 50 -7.58 -11.04 10.17
CA THR A 50 -8.84 -10.92 10.91
C THR A 50 -9.86 -9.98 10.26
N SER A 51 -9.43 -9.17 9.31
CA SER A 51 -10.25 -8.11 8.68
C SER A 51 -11.34 -8.61 7.74
N GLY A 52 -11.25 -9.87 7.28
CA GLY A 52 -12.16 -10.43 6.29
C GLY A 52 -11.91 -9.99 4.85
N TYR A 53 -10.91 -9.14 4.59
CA TYR A 53 -10.52 -8.74 3.23
C TYR A 53 -9.94 -9.92 2.45
N THR A 54 -10.25 -9.98 1.16
CA THR A 54 -9.72 -11.00 0.24
C THR A 54 -8.20 -10.91 0.13
N GLU A 55 -7.67 -9.70 0.21
CA GLU A 55 -6.27 -9.30 0.14
C GLU A 55 -5.44 -9.96 1.25
N ALA A 56 -6.02 -10.17 2.43
CA ALA A 56 -5.35 -10.86 3.54
C ALA A 56 -5.06 -12.32 3.22
N LYS A 57 -5.90 -12.96 2.39
CA LYS A 57 -5.73 -14.36 1.96
C LYS A 57 -4.89 -14.48 0.69
N THR A 58 -5.18 -13.65 -0.31
CA THR A 58 -4.52 -13.72 -1.62
C THR A 58 -3.14 -13.07 -1.63
N ARG A 59 -2.89 -12.12 -0.71
CA ARG A 59 -1.69 -11.26 -0.69
C ARG A 59 -1.54 -10.41 -1.95
N ILE A 60 -2.65 -10.19 -2.66
CA ILE A 60 -2.73 -9.36 -3.86
C ILE A 60 -3.66 -8.19 -3.52
N CYS A 61 -3.16 -6.96 -3.62
CA CYS A 61 -3.96 -5.75 -3.45
C CYS A 61 -4.13 -5.05 -4.79
N SER A 62 -5.37 -4.85 -5.21
CA SER A 62 -5.70 -4.14 -6.44
C SER A 62 -5.77 -2.64 -6.18
N MET A 63 -4.90 -1.87 -6.82
CA MET A 63 -4.77 -0.43 -6.74
C MET A 63 -5.60 0.22 -7.84
N LYS A 64 -6.38 1.24 -7.47
CA LYS A 64 -7.18 2.03 -8.42
C LYS A 64 -6.33 3.04 -9.20
N GLU A 65 -5.20 3.43 -8.61
CA GLU A 65 -4.30 4.42 -9.17
C GLU A 65 -3.40 3.86 -10.27
N ARG A 66 -2.81 4.77 -11.05
CA ARG A 66 -1.85 4.44 -12.11
C ARG A 66 -0.57 3.81 -11.54
N GLY A 67 0.14 3.08 -12.38
CA GLY A 67 1.43 2.45 -12.11
C GLY A 67 2.42 3.43 -11.47
N ILE A 68 2.63 4.58 -12.11
CA ILE A 68 3.59 5.58 -11.64
C ILE A 68 3.28 6.13 -10.24
N ILE A 69 2.00 6.22 -9.86
CA ILE A 69 1.57 6.66 -8.53
C ILE A 69 1.85 5.56 -7.51
N THR A 70 1.50 4.32 -7.86
CA THR A 70 1.76 3.14 -7.04
C THR A 70 3.26 2.93 -6.84
N GLU A 71 4.07 3.15 -7.87
CA GLU A 71 5.53 3.11 -7.80
C GLU A 71 6.05 4.07 -6.73
N LYS A 72 5.63 5.35 -6.78
CA LYS A 72 6.06 6.36 -5.80
C LYS A 72 5.52 6.09 -4.40
N LEU A 73 4.34 5.50 -4.28
CA LEU A 73 3.80 5.03 -3.01
C LEU A 73 4.67 3.92 -2.40
N VAL A 74 5.05 2.92 -3.20
CA VAL A 74 5.95 1.84 -2.77
C VAL A 74 7.30 2.40 -2.37
N GLU A 75 7.83 3.32 -3.16
CA GLU A 75 9.08 4.00 -2.88
C GLU A 75 9.03 4.75 -1.55
N TYR A 76 7.93 5.47 -1.28
CA TYR A 76 7.70 6.14 -0.01
C TYR A 76 7.59 5.16 1.16
N MET A 77 6.89 4.03 1.00
CA MET A 77 6.81 3.01 2.06
C MET A 77 8.20 2.42 2.37
N CYS A 78 9.00 2.12 1.34
CA CYS A 78 10.39 1.71 1.49
C CYS A 78 11.19 2.76 2.28
N PHE A 79 11.12 4.02 1.86
CA PHE A 79 11.78 5.14 2.52
C PHE A 79 11.37 5.25 4.00
N LYS A 80 10.06 5.28 4.28
CA LYS A 80 9.50 5.36 5.63
C LYS A 80 9.98 4.21 6.53
N THR A 81 10.01 2.98 6.01
CA THR A 81 10.51 1.83 6.79
C THR A 81 12.02 1.83 6.97
N HIS A 82 12.78 2.35 6.00
CA HIS A 82 14.24 2.44 6.10
C HIS A 82 14.67 3.42 7.19
N TYR A 83 14.00 4.56 7.29
CA TYR A 83 14.28 5.61 8.27
C TYR A 83 13.42 5.52 9.54
N GLU A 84 12.69 4.43 9.76
CA GLU A 84 11.84 4.24 10.95
C GLU A 84 12.64 4.30 12.26
N SER A 85 13.91 3.89 12.22
CA SER A 85 14.83 3.88 13.37
C SER A 85 15.80 5.09 13.40
N ALA A 86 15.59 6.10 12.55
CA ALA A 86 16.43 7.30 12.57
C ALA A 86 16.28 8.04 13.91
N ALA A 87 17.42 8.39 14.54
CA ALA A 87 17.44 9.04 15.84
C ALA A 87 16.95 10.50 15.77
N THR A 88 17.21 11.16 14.65
CA THR A 88 16.95 12.59 14.46
C THR A 88 16.31 12.84 13.09
N LYS A 89 15.39 13.81 13.04
CA LYS A 89 14.69 14.19 11.79
C LYS A 89 15.62 14.78 10.73
N GLU A 90 16.78 15.31 11.15
CA GLU A 90 17.80 15.87 10.27
C GLU A 90 18.53 14.79 9.45
N ASP A 91 18.53 13.53 9.93
CA ASP A 91 19.16 12.41 9.23
C ASP A 91 18.28 11.82 8.11
N ILE A 92 17.06 12.32 7.98
CA ILE A 92 16.08 11.85 7.00
C ILE A 92 16.20 12.74 5.75
N PRO A 93 16.70 12.23 4.60
CA PRO A 93 16.88 13.03 3.40
C PRO A 93 15.55 13.23 2.65
N ALA A 94 14.59 13.91 3.29
CA ALA A 94 13.26 14.13 2.73
C ALA A 94 13.30 14.98 1.46
N ASN A 95 14.22 15.94 1.36
CA ASN A 95 14.37 16.78 0.17
C ASN A 95 14.79 15.96 -1.06
N GLU A 96 15.73 15.03 -0.89
CA GLU A 96 16.17 14.13 -1.97
C GLU A 96 15.05 13.19 -2.44
N PHE A 97 14.14 12.80 -1.55
CA PHE A 97 12.94 12.06 -1.95
C PHE A 97 12.02 12.91 -2.81
N MET A 98 11.74 14.15 -2.37
CA MET A 98 10.84 15.07 -3.07
C MET A 98 11.35 15.47 -4.45
N GLU A 99 12.66 15.68 -4.61
CA GLU A 99 13.26 16.01 -5.91
C GLU A 99 13.12 14.89 -6.96
N ARG A 100 12.93 13.65 -6.52
CA ARG A 100 12.74 12.48 -7.39
C ARG A 100 11.27 12.24 -7.76
N VAL A 101 10.35 13.07 -7.27
CA VAL A 101 8.93 13.02 -7.64
C VAL A 101 8.70 13.96 -8.82
N PRO A 102 8.31 13.44 -10.00
CA PRO A 102 7.98 14.28 -11.15
C PRO A 102 6.87 15.29 -10.81
N PRO A 103 7.00 16.57 -11.20
CA PRO A 103 5.99 17.58 -10.88
C PRO A 103 4.61 17.26 -11.47
N GLU A 104 4.55 16.51 -12.56
CA GLU A 104 3.33 16.15 -13.28
C GLU A 104 2.40 15.23 -12.49
N ILE A 105 2.91 14.53 -11.46
CA ILE A 105 2.14 13.55 -10.67
C ILE A 105 1.91 13.99 -9.23
N ILE A 106 2.43 15.15 -8.81
CA ILE A 106 2.38 15.60 -7.41
C ILE A 106 0.94 15.73 -6.89
N LEU A 107 0.05 16.31 -7.70
CA LEU A 107 -1.34 16.51 -7.28
C LEU A 107 -2.09 15.19 -7.09
N GLU A 108 -1.83 14.19 -7.95
CA GLU A 108 -2.43 12.86 -7.84
C GLU A 108 -1.91 12.13 -6.61
N LEU A 109 -0.59 12.17 -6.36
CA LEU A 109 0.02 11.65 -5.13
C LEU A 109 -0.54 12.31 -3.87
N PHE A 110 -0.71 13.63 -3.89
CA PHE A 110 -1.25 14.37 -2.77
C PHE A 110 -2.70 13.96 -2.49
N VAL A 111 -3.57 13.93 -3.51
CA VAL A 111 -4.97 13.53 -3.37
C VAL A 111 -5.10 12.10 -2.86
N PHE A 112 -4.26 11.18 -3.36
CA PHE A 112 -4.21 9.81 -2.87
C PHE A 112 -3.83 9.72 -1.38
N SER A 113 -2.89 10.55 -0.93
CA SER A 113 -2.43 10.56 0.46
C SER A 113 -3.43 11.20 1.44
N LEU A 114 -4.39 11.96 0.93
CA LEU A 114 -5.39 12.60 1.77
C LEU A 114 -6.42 11.58 2.24
N PRO A 115 -6.80 11.61 3.52
CA PRO A 115 -7.96 10.87 3.96
C PRO A 115 -9.18 11.32 3.11
N PRO A 116 -10.14 10.42 2.82
CA PRO A 116 -11.36 10.80 2.13
C PRO A 116 -11.96 12.05 2.78
N ARG A 117 -12.51 12.98 1.99
CA ARG A 117 -12.98 14.30 2.48
C ARG A 117 -14.03 14.23 3.60
N TRP A 118 -14.63 13.06 3.81
CA TRP A 118 -15.63 12.73 4.82
C TRP A 118 -15.09 11.89 6.00
N ALA A 119 -13.81 11.53 5.98
CA ALA A 119 -13.16 10.86 7.10
C ALA A 119 -12.86 11.87 8.21
N ASP A 120 -13.21 11.52 9.45
CA ASP A 120 -12.98 12.40 10.60
C ASP A 120 -11.47 12.54 10.90
N LYS A 121 -11.12 13.46 11.81
CA LYS A 121 -9.73 13.68 12.25
C LYS A 121 -9.07 12.45 12.90
N SER A 122 -9.84 11.40 13.18
CA SER A 122 -9.37 10.11 13.71
C SER A 122 -9.18 9.04 12.62
N GLY A 123 -9.41 9.38 11.35
CA GLY A 123 -9.29 8.47 10.21
C GLY A 123 -10.42 7.45 10.13
N ARG A 124 -11.52 7.63 10.88
CA ARG A 124 -12.67 6.74 10.81
C ARG A 124 -13.58 7.14 9.65
N LEU A 125 -13.97 6.13 8.89
CA LEU A 125 -14.99 6.23 7.87
C LEU A 125 -16.36 6.40 8.56
N LEU A 126 -17.03 7.54 8.39
CA LEU A 126 -18.44 7.68 8.73
C LEU A 126 -19.26 6.79 7.79
N ALA A 127 -19.64 5.60 8.27
CA ALA A 127 -20.41 4.62 7.51
C ALA A 127 -21.82 5.08 7.08
N ALA A 128 -22.22 6.31 7.41
CA ALA A 128 -23.58 6.81 7.20
C ALA A 128 -23.87 7.30 5.77
N ASP A 129 -22.85 7.66 4.98
CA ASP A 129 -23.06 8.27 3.66
C ASP A 129 -22.82 7.31 2.48
N TYR A 130 -22.56 6.03 2.74
CA TYR A 130 -22.32 5.02 1.70
C TYR A 130 -23.58 4.58 0.93
N GLN A 131 -24.77 5.04 1.31
CA GLN A 131 -26.04 4.60 0.73
C GLN A 131 -26.64 5.55 -0.32
N GLU A 132 -25.97 6.66 -0.65
CA GLU A 132 -26.49 7.66 -1.62
C GLU A 132 -25.58 7.95 -2.84
N MET A 133 -24.69 7.02 -3.23
CA MET A 133 -23.98 7.09 -4.52
C MET A 133 -24.15 5.83 -5.35
#